data_AF-A0A9D7Q406-F1
#
_entry.id   AF-A0A9D7Q406-F1
#
_cell.length_a   1.000
_cell.length_b   1.000
_cell.length_c   1.000
_cell.angle_alpha   90.00
_cell.angle_beta   90.00
_cell.angle_gamma   90.00
#
_symmetry.space_group_name_H-M   'P 1'
#
loop_
_entity.id
_entity.type
_entity.pdbx_description
1 polymer ?
#
loop_
_entity_poly.entity_id
_entity_poly.type
_entity_poly.pdbx_seq_one_letter_code
_entity_poly.pdbx_strand_id
1 'polypeptide(L)'
;MILNITSGAASSPYDGWSIYGSGKAAMDMITQIAAKETELRKQNFKIVAISPGVMDTGMQNQVRNAEPDHFSRLAKFENLASENKLVSPSIAAEKLIDLILNPYLLTETISRL
;
A
#
# COMPACT_ATOMS: atom_id res chain seq x y z
N MET A 1 14.57 10.91 3.01
CA MET A 1 13.88 9.78 2.35
C MET A 1 12.53 10.26 1.88
N ILE A 2 12.03 9.68 0.79
CA ILE A 2 10.65 9.84 0.33
C ILE A 2 9.97 8.47 0.48
N LEU A 3 8.81 8.44 1.13
CA LEU A 3 8.01 7.23 1.34
C LEU A 3 6.61 7.47 0.78
N ASN A 4 6.25 6.72 -0.25
CA ASN A 4 4.92 6.72 -0.83
C ASN A 4 4.05 5.63 -0.20
N ILE A 5 2.78 5.92 0.07
CA ILE A 5 1.82 4.91 0.52
C ILE A 5 1.21 4.22 -0.70
N THR A 6 1.57 2.95 -0.92
CA THR A 6 1.01 2.12 -2.00
C THR A 6 -0.04 1.15 -1.45
N SER A 7 -0.44 0.15 -2.24
CA SER A 7 -1.44 -0.85 -1.89
C SER A 7 -1.17 -2.16 -2.60
N GLY A 8 -1.65 -3.28 -2.06
CA GLY A 8 -1.76 -4.54 -2.80
C GLY A 8 -2.54 -4.40 -4.13
N ALA A 9 -3.42 -3.40 -4.25
CA ALA A 9 -4.13 -3.10 -5.50
C ALA A 9 -3.21 -2.64 -6.65
N ALA A 10 -1.97 -2.22 -6.36
CA ALA A 10 -0.98 -1.89 -7.39
C ALA A 10 -0.56 -3.11 -8.24
N SER A 11 -0.68 -4.31 -7.67
CA SER A 11 -0.20 -5.57 -8.27
C SER A 11 -1.30 -6.64 -8.32
N SER A 12 -2.56 -6.26 -8.13
CA SER A 12 -3.70 -7.18 -8.14
C SER A 12 -4.90 -6.53 -8.82
N PRO A 13 -5.44 -7.14 -9.89
CA PRO A 13 -6.61 -6.61 -10.58
C PRO A 13 -7.87 -6.87 -9.76
N TYR A 14 -8.40 -5.82 -9.13
CA TYR A 14 -9.68 -5.81 -8.45
C TYR A 14 -10.73 -5.18 -9.38
N ASP A 15 -11.84 -5.88 -9.60
CA ASP A 15 -12.99 -5.36 -10.33
C ASP A 15 -13.60 -4.14 -9.61
N GLY A 16 -14.13 -3.19 -10.38
CA GLY A 16 -14.60 -1.89 -9.87
C GLY A 16 -13.50 -0.91 -9.43
N TRP A 17 -12.22 -1.32 -9.36
CA TRP A 17 -11.13 -0.51 -8.81
C TRP A 17 -10.14 -0.02 -9.87
N SER A 18 -10.58 0.20 -11.11
CA SER A 18 -9.71 0.55 -12.25
C SER A 18 -8.84 1.79 -11.95
N ILE A 19 -9.43 2.87 -11.42
CA ILE A 19 -8.72 4.11 -11.09
C ILE A 19 -7.76 3.90 -9.92
N TYR A 20 -8.21 3.22 -8.87
CA TYR A 20 -7.41 3.01 -7.66
C TYR A 20 -6.22 2.08 -7.93
N GLY A 21 -6.47 0.92 -8.55
CA GLY A 21 -5.44 -0.06 -8.89
C GLY A 21 -4.42 0.49 -9.88
N SER A 22 -4.87 1.13 -10.97
CA SER A 22 -3.96 1.73 -11.95
C SER A 22 -3.16 2.90 -11.36
N GLY A 23 -3.78 3.75 -10.53
CA GLY A 23 -3.09 4.84 -9.84
C GLY A 23 -2.01 4.34 -8.87
N LYS A 24 -2.28 3.26 -8.13
CA LYS A 24 -1.29 2.64 -7.24
C LYS A 24 -0.19 1.91 -8.01
N ALA A 25 -0.51 1.27 -9.14
CA ALA A 25 0.48 0.69 -10.04
C ALA A 25 1.41 1.76 -10.65
N ALA A 26 0.84 2.91 -11.06
CA ALA A 26 1.61 4.05 -11.53
C ALA A 26 2.51 4.62 -10.42
N MET A 27 2.02 4.72 -9.18
CA MET A 27 2.82 5.14 -8.03
C MET A 27 4.00 4.20 -7.77
N ASP A 28 3.79 2.87 -7.86
CA ASP A 28 4.87 1.87 -7.74
C ASP A 28 5.94 2.11 -8.81
N MET A 29 5.53 2.27 -10.08
CA MET A 29 6.45 2.49 -11.19
C MET A 29 7.22 3.81 -11.05
N ILE A 30 6.54 4.91 -10.72
CA ILE A 30 7.17 6.22 -10.48
C ILE A 30 8.22 6.11 -9.36
N THR A 31 7.89 5.41 -8.28
CA THR A 31 8.82 5.20 -7.15
C THR A 31 10.06 4.43 -7.60
N GLN A 32 9.90 3.36 -8.37
CA GLN A 32 11.01 2.56 -8.89
C GLN A 32 11.92 3.36 -9.83
N ILE A 33 11.32 4.12 -10.76
CA ILE A 33 12.06 4.98 -11.68
C ILE A 33 12.85 6.04 -10.90
N ALA A 34 12.19 6.73 -9.96
CA ALA A 34 12.84 7.77 -9.16
C ALA A 34 13.98 7.21 -8.29
N ALA A 35 13.82 6.00 -7.73
CA ALA A 35 14.89 5.31 -7.00
C ALA A 35 16.09 5.03 -7.92
N LYS A 36 15.85 4.54 -9.15
CA LYS A 36 16.91 4.30 -10.15
C LYS A 36 17.62 5.58 -10.57
N GLU A 37 16.90 6.67 -10.75
CA GLU A 37 17.49 7.98 -11.04
C GLU A 37 18.37 8.49 -9.88
N THR A 38 17.93 8.27 -8.64
CA THR A 38 18.65 8.66 -7.43
C THR A 38 19.98 7.91 -7.32
N GLU A 39 19.98 6.60 -7.60
CA GLU A 39 21.19 5.76 -7.71
C GLU A 39 22.14 6.29 -8.79
N LEU A 40 21.62 6.53 -10.01
CA LEU A 40 22.40 7.01 -11.14
C LEU A 40 23.06 8.36 -10.86
N ARG A 41 22.34 9.28 -10.19
CA ARG A 41 22.81 10.61 -9.82
C ARG A 41 23.64 10.63 -8.52
N LYS A 42 23.90 9.46 -7.91
CA LYS A 42 24.65 9.33 -6.64
C LYS A 42 24.10 10.21 -5.52
N GLN A 43 22.78 10.35 -5.46
CA GLN A 43 22.11 11.14 -4.43
C GLN A 43 22.01 10.33 -3.13
N ASN A 44 22.22 10.99 -1.99
CA ASN A 44 22.27 10.33 -0.69
C ASN A 44 20.90 10.31 0.03
N PHE A 45 19.85 9.86 -0.66
CA PHE A 45 18.54 9.62 -0.03
C PHE A 45 17.84 8.43 -0.68
N LYS A 46 16.88 7.82 0.03
CA LYS A 46 16.06 6.72 -0.49
C LYS A 46 14.69 7.21 -0.93
N ILE A 47 14.14 6.57 -1.95
CA ILE A 47 12.74 6.70 -2.40
C ILE A 47 12.14 5.30 -2.38
N VAL A 48 11.05 5.11 -1.63
CA VAL A 48 10.39 3.81 -1.46
C VAL A 48 8.88 3.96 -1.48
N ALA A 49 8.16 2.86 -1.69
CA ALA A 49 6.72 2.79 -1.49
C ALA A 49 6.37 1.60 -0.60
N ILE A 50 5.44 1.82 0.35
CA ILE A 50 5.03 0.81 1.32
C ILE A 50 3.51 0.66 1.29
N SER A 51 3.03 -0.58 1.14
CA SER A 51 1.63 -0.93 1.38
C SER A 51 1.45 -1.23 2.86
N PRO A 52 0.63 -0.47 3.61
CA PRO A 52 0.46 -0.61 5.06
C PRO A 52 -0.47 -1.78 5.47
N GLY A 53 -0.88 -2.61 4.51
CA GLY A 53 -1.85 -3.67 4.70
C GLY A 53 -3.30 -3.21 4.56
N VAL A 54 -4.24 -4.11 4.83
CA VAL A 54 -5.69 -3.80 4.84
C VAL A 54 -6.04 -3.25 6.21
N MET A 55 -6.27 -1.94 6.30
CA MET A 55 -6.45 -1.24 7.58
C MET A 55 -7.92 -1.03 7.94
N ASP A 56 -8.23 -1.02 9.23
CA ASP A 56 -9.56 -0.67 9.73
C ASP A 56 -9.76 0.86 9.66
N THR A 57 -10.37 1.32 8.57
CA THR A 57 -10.53 2.75 8.24
C THR A 57 -11.86 3.00 7.56
N GLY A 58 -12.24 4.28 7.42
CA GLY A 58 -13.40 4.68 6.63
C GLY A 58 -13.37 4.18 5.17
N MET A 59 -12.19 4.10 4.55
CA MET A 59 -12.05 3.54 3.20
C MET A 59 -12.40 2.04 3.17
N GLN A 60 -11.93 1.27 4.15
CA GLN A 60 -12.23 -0.16 4.22
C GLN A 60 -13.73 -0.37 4.50
N ASN A 61 -14.35 0.46 5.36
CA ASN A 61 -15.79 0.48 5.56
C ASN A 61 -16.56 0.66 4.24
N GLN A 62 -16.15 1.59 3.38
CA GLN A 62 -16.79 1.78 2.06
C GLN A 62 -16.67 0.52 1.19
N VAL A 63 -15.51 -0.14 1.20
CA VAL A 63 -15.30 -1.39 0.47
C VAL A 63 -16.23 -2.51 0.95
N ARG A 64 -16.44 -2.65 2.26
CA ARG A 64 -17.35 -3.65 2.85
C ARG A 64 -18.83 -3.33 2.66
N ASN A 65 -19.17 -2.10 2.29
CA ASN A 65 -20.55 -1.68 1.98
C ASN A 65 -20.79 -1.58 0.46
N ALA A 66 -19.88 -2.13 -0.37
CA ALA A 66 -20.08 -2.17 -1.81
C ALA A 66 -21.19 -3.18 -2.18
N GLU A 67 -21.86 -2.95 -3.31
CA GLU A 67 -22.84 -3.88 -3.85
C GLU A 67 -22.15 -5.19 -4.28
N PRO A 68 -22.64 -6.38 -3.87
CA PRO A 68 -22.02 -7.66 -4.17
C PRO A 68 -21.80 -7.91 -5.67
N ASP A 69 -22.73 -7.47 -6.51
CA ASP A 69 -22.68 -7.65 -7.97
C ASP A 69 -21.64 -6.75 -8.66
N HIS A 70 -21.11 -5.75 -7.97
CA HIS A 70 -20.11 -4.81 -8.48
C HIS A 70 -18.70 -5.07 -7.95
N PHE A 71 -18.53 -6.01 -7.01
CA PHE A 71 -17.24 -6.31 -6.41
C PHE A 71 -17.08 -7.77 -5.98
N SER A 72 -16.43 -8.56 -6.83
CA SER A 72 -16.21 -10.00 -6.66
C SER A 72 -15.41 -10.39 -5.41
N ARG A 73 -14.72 -9.43 -4.79
CA ARG A 73 -13.88 -9.64 -3.60
C ARG A 73 -14.51 -9.17 -2.30
N LEU A 74 -15.79 -8.75 -2.30
CA LEU A 74 -16.47 -8.26 -1.09
C LEU A 74 -16.31 -9.21 0.11
N ALA A 75 -16.65 -10.49 -0.06
CA ALA A 75 -16.56 -11.50 0.99
C ALA A 75 -15.16 -11.63 1.61
N LYS A 76 -14.09 -11.41 0.83
CA LYS A 76 -12.72 -11.39 1.36
C LYS A 76 -12.55 -10.28 2.39
N PHE A 77 -13.04 -9.08 2.11
CA PHE A 77 -12.88 -7.92 2.99
C PHE A 77 -13.83 -7.95 4.19
N GLU A 78 -15.00 -8.56 4.06
CA GLU A 78 -15.89 -8.87 5.18
C GLU A 78 -15.25 -9.88 6.14
N ASN A 79 -14.70 -10.97 5.60
CA ASN A 79 -14.02 -11.99 6.41
C ASN A 79 -12.80 -11.43 7.16
N LEU A 80 -12.02 -10.55 6.52
CA LEU A 80 -10.90 -9.88 7.21
C LEU A 80 -11.38 -9.06 8.41
N ALA A 81 -12.56 -8.47 8.34
CA ALA A 81 -13.14 -7.70 9.43
C ALA A 81 -13.68 -8.61 10.54
N SER A 82 -14.48 -9.61 10.19
CA SER A 82 -15.10 -10.53 11.16
C SER A 82 -14.07 -11.37 11.91
N GLU A 83 -12.93 -11.67 11.26
CA GLU A 83 -11.80 -12.40 11.86
C GLU A 83 -10.80 -11.50 12.59
N ASN A 84 -11.07 -10.19 12.75
CA ASN A 84 -10.16 -9.21 13.35
C ASN A 84 -8.75 -9.19 12.71
N LYS A 85 -8.68 -9.41 11.39
CA LYS A 85 -7.42 -9.42 10.60
C LYS A 85 -7.08 -8.07 9.97
N LEU A 86 -7.83 -7.02 10.30
CA LEU A 86 -7.53 -5.67 9.85
C LEU A 86 -6.44 -5.05 10.69
N VAL A 87 -5.53 -4.35 10.02
CA VAL A 87 -4.45 -3.63 10.69
C VAL A 87 -5.01 -2.35 11.30
N SER A 88 -4.74 -2.11 12.59
CA SER A 88 -5.04 -0.81 13.20
C SER A 88 -4.21 0.30 12.52
N PRO A 89 -4.79 1.46 12.20
CA PRO A 89 -4.03 2.60 11.68
C PRO A 89 -2.86 3.02 12.58
N SER A 90 -3.00 2.91 13.91
CA SER A 90 -1.90 3.23 14.84
C SER A 90 -0.73 2.27 14.69
N ILE A 91 -1.01 0.96 14.59
CA ILE A 91 0.02 -0.08 14.40
C ILE A 91 0.71 0.09 13.04
N ALA A 92 -0.05 0.41 11.98
CA ALA A 92 0.53 0.70 10.68
C ALA A 92 1.44 1.93 10.74
N ALA A 93 1.00 3.00 11.41
CA ALA A 93 1.79 4.21 11.58
C ALA A 93 3.07 3.98 12.37
N GLU A 94 3.02 3.23 13.48
CA GLU A 94 4.20 2.84 14.27
C GLU A 94 5.22 2.11 13.41
N LYS A 95 4.79 1.08 12.64
CA LYS A 95 5.68 0.36 11.71
C LYS A 95 6.29 1.29 10.66
N LEU A 96 5.52 2.22 10.10
CA LEU A 96 6.02 3.17 9.11
C LEU A 96 7.04 4.13 9.74
N ILE A 97 6.80 4.61 10.95
CA ILE A 97 7.73 5.46 11.70
C ILE A 97 9.03 4.70 11.97
N ASP A 98 8.96 3.43 12.39
CA ASP A 98 10.13 2.60 12.62
C ASP A 98 10.98 2.44 11.35
N LEU A 99 10.35 2.25 10.19
CA LEU A 99 11.04 2.17 8.91
C LEU A 99 11.62 3.53 8.47
N ILE A 100 10.96 4.63 8.83
CA ILE A 100 11.45 5.99 8.57
C ILE A 100 12.71 6.27 9.40
N LEU A 101 12.69 5.91 10.68
CA LEU A 101 13.81 6.11 11.61
C LEU A 101 14.94 5.11 11.35
N ASN A 102 14.64 3.92 10.82
CA ASN A 102 15.59 2.84 10.55
C ASN A 102 15.56 2.42 9.06
N PRO A 103 15.94 3.30 8.12
CA PRO A 103 15.80 3.05 6.68
C PRO A 103 16.70 1.92 6.14
N TYR A 104 17.64 1.42 6.94
CA TYR A 104 18.44 0.24 6.62
C TYR A 104 17.63 -1.06 6.66
N LEU A 105 16.47 -1.07 7.33
CA LEU A 105 15.53 -2.19 7.33
C LEU A 105 14.80 -2.36 5.98
N LEU A 106 14.79 -1.32 5.15
CA LEU A 106 14.20 -1.35 3.82
C LEU A 106 15.18 -1.90 2.79
N THR A 107 14.95 -3.14 2.36
CA THR A 107 15.74 -3.86 1.35
C THR A 107 15.19 -3.72 -0.06
N GLU A 108 13.88 -3.47 -0.21
CA GLU A 108 13.19 -3.34 -1.49
C GLU A 108 12.64 -1.92 -1.70
N THR A 109 12.55 -1.48 -2.96
CA THR A 109 11.93 -0.19 -3.30
C THR A 109 10.43 -0.20 -3.08
N ILE A 110 9.77 -1.34 -3.29
CA ILE A 110 8.33 -1.54 -3.06
C ILE A 110 8.17 -2.62 -2.00
N SER A 111 7.63 -2.29 -0.84
CA SER A 111 7.38 -3.24 0.24
C SER A 111 5.90 -3.35 0.56
N ARG A 112 5.46 -4.52 0.99
CA ARG A 112 4.07 -4.77 1.41
C ARG A 112 4.10 -5.39 2.80
N LEU A 113 3.56 -4.66 3.78
CA LEU A 113 3.47 -5.07 5.19
C LEU A 113 2.33 -6.05 5.45
#